data_AF-A0A9W5XYA6-F1
#
_entry.id   AF-A0A9W5XYA6-F1
#
_cell.length_a   1.000
_cell.length_b   1.000
_cell.length_c   1.000
_cell.angle_alpha   90.00
_cell.angle_beta   90.00
_cell.angle_gamma   90.00
#
_symmetry.space_group_name_H-M   'P 1'
#
loop_
_entity.id
_entity.type
_entity.pdbx_description
1 polymer ?
#
loop_
_entity_poly.entity_id
_entity_poly.type
_entity_poly.pdbx_seq_one_letter_code
_entity_poly.pdbx_strand_id
1 'polypeptide(L)' 'MLWIIISFVIIILIEIPELLKKRQLKELMTFLIFTSIAFILSIFYVLRIPIFNPVDFLQYIIKDLLHLNYI' A
#
# COMPACT_ATOMS: atom_id res chain seq x y z
N MET A 1 -12.43 9.12 5.00
CA MET A 1 -11.33 9.08 6.00
C MET A 1 -11.71 8.30 7.25
N LEU A 2 -12.78 8.67 7.99
CA LEU A 2 -13.14 8.02 9.26
C LEU A 2 -13.27 6.48 9.15
N TRP A 3 -14.00 5.98 8.15
CA TRP A 3 -14.18 4.55 7.91
C TRP A 3 -12.89 3.77 7.68
N ILE A 4 -11.92 4.39 6.99
CA ILE A 4 -10.61 3.79 6.73
C ILE A 4 -9.81 3.67 8.03
N ILE A 5 -9.84 4.72 8.86
CA ILE A 5 -9.16 4.68 10.15
C ILE A 5 -9.76 3.56 11.02
N ILE A 6 -11.10 3.47 11.07
CA ILE A 6 -11.79 2.42 11.84
C ILE A 6 -11.43 1.02 11.34
N SER A 7 -11.40 0.80 10.01
CA SER A 7 -11.05 -0.53 9.47
C SER A 7 -9.63 -0.93 9.82
N PHE A 8 -8.65 -0.03 9.70
CA PHE A 8 -7.26 -0.30 10.06
C PHE A 8 -7.09 -0.53 11.56
N VAL A 9 -7.80 0.21 12.41
CA VAL A 9 -7.80 -0.03 13.86
C VAL A 9 -8.33 -1.42 14.18
N ILE A 10 -9.43 -1.85 13.57
CA ILE A 10 -10.00 -3.20 13.78
C ILE A 10 -9.00 -4.29 13.37
N ILE A 11 -8.40 -4.15 12.19
CA ILE A 11 -7.38 -5.09 11.67
C ILE A 11 -6.22 -5.23 12.68
N ILE A 12 -5.64 -4.10 13.09
CA ILE A 12 -4.55 -4.05 14.08
C ILE A 12 -4.94 -4.69 15.41
N LEU A 13 -6.16 -4.44 15.89
CA LEU A 13 -6.63 -4.95 17.19
C LEU A 13 -6.82 -6.47 17.19
N ILE A 14 -7.10 -7.06 16.03
CA ILE A 14 -7.26 -8.51 15.87
C ILE A 14 -5.89 -9.17 15.65
N GLU A 15 -5.08 -8.67 14.71
CA GLU A 15 -3.83 -9.31 14.29
C GLU A 15 -2.68 -9.14 15.30
N ILE A 16 -2.48 -7.94 15.86
CA ILE A 16 -1.35 -7.68 16.77
C ILE A 16 -1.35 -8.62 17.99
N PRO A 17 -2.45 -8.80 18.75
CA PRO A 17 -2.41 -9.67 19.93
C PRO A 17 -2.18 -11.14 19.56
N GLU A 18 -2.64 -11.58 18.39
CA GLU A 18 -2.38 -12.94 17.91
C GLU A 18 -0.88 -13.14 17.58
N LEU A 19 -0.29 -12.20 16.86
CA LEU A 19 1.13 -12.22 16.48
C LEU A 19 2.06 -12.08 17.69
N LEU A 20 1.67 -11.29 18.69
CA LEU A 20 2.41 -11.16 19.96
C LEU A 20 2.39 -12.46 20.76
N LYS A 21 1.24 -13.14 20.83
CA LYS A 21 1.09 -14.42 21.55
C LYS A 21 1.95 -15.53 20.94
N LYS A 22 2.09 -15.55 19.61
CA LYS A 22 2.91 -16.54 18.89
C LYS A 22 4.42 -16.23 18.93
N ARG A 23 4.85 -15.10 19.54
CA ARG A 23 6.25 -14.62 19.54
C ARG A 23 6.88 -14.47 18.14
N GLN A 24 6.06 -14.34 17.10
CA GLN A 24 6.51 -14.24 15.71
C GLN A 24 6.85 -12.79 15.36
N LEU A 25 7.96 -12.28 15.93
CA LEU A 25 8.40 -10.89 15.71
C LEU A 25 8.68 -10.55 14.25
N LYS A 26 9.15 -11.53 13.46
CA LYS A 26 9.37 -11.34 12.01
C LYS A 26 8.05 -11.13 11.27
N GLU A 27 7.03 -11.93 11.57
CA GLU A 27 5.71 -11.81 10.94
C GLU A 27 5.01 -10.54 11.38
N LEU A 28 5.15 -10.14 12.64
CA LEU A 28 4.68 -8.85 13.13
C LEU A 28 5.31 -7.68 12.36
N MET A 29 6.61 -7.74 12.11
CA MET A 29 7.31 -6.70 11.35
C MET A 29 6.82 -6.65 9.90
N THR A 30 6.66 -7.80 9.25
CA THR A 30 6.10 -7.89 7.89
C THR A 30 4.68 -7.33 7.84
N PHE A 31 3.81 -7.74 8.77
CA PHE A 31 2.44 -7.24 8.89
C PHE A 31 2.42 -5.70 9.06
N LEU A 32 3.26 -5.16 9.94
CA LEU A 32 3.31 -3.72 10.20
C LEU A 32 3.74 -2.93 8.96
N ILE A 33 4.73 -3.43 8.21
CA ILE A 33 5.21 -2.81 6.96
C ILE A 33 4.09 -2.78 5.93
N PHE A 34 3.47 -3.93 5.64
CA PHE A 34 2.38 -4.01 4.66
C PHE A 34 1.18 -3.16 5.06
N THR A 35 0.79 -3.20 6.33
CA THR A 35 -0.32 -2.40 6.86
C THR A 35 -0.03 -0.90 6.73
N SER A 36 1.19 -0.47 7.02
CA SER A 36 1.59 0.94 6.87
C SER A 36 1.55 1.39 5.41
N ILE A 37 2.05 0.58 4.48
CA ILE A 37 2.00 0.86 3.04
C ILE A 37 0.55 0.97 2.57
N ALA A 38 -0.29 0.00 2.94
CA ALA A 38 -1.71 -0.01 2.58
C ALA A 38 -2.45 1.23 3.14
N PHE A 39 -2.12 1.65 4.36
CA PHE A 39 -2.71 2.83 4.99
C PHE A 39 -2.32 4.12 4.25
N ILE A 40 -1.04 4.29 3.92
CA ILE A 40 -0.53 5.44 3.17
C ILE A 40 -1.20 5.52 1.79
N LEU A 41 -1.26 4.39 1.07
CA LEU A 41 -1.93 4.31 -0.23
C LEU A 41 -3.43 4.66 -0.13
N SER A 42 -4.10 4.18 0.92
CA SER A 42 -5.51 4.51 1.18
C SER A 42 -5.73 6.00 1.44
N ILE A 43 -4.81 6.65 2.16
CA ILE A 43 -4.83 8.10 2.36
C ILE A 43 -4.64 8.83 1.03
N PHE A 44 -3.63 8.46 0.24
CA PHE A 44 -3.37 9.08 -1.06
C PHE A 44 -4.58 8.98 -1.99
N TYR A 45 -5.22 7.81 -2.01
CA TYR A 45 -6.44 7.59 -2.77
C TYR A 45 -7.58 8.53 -2.33
N VAL A 46 -7.84 8.67 -1.02
CA VAL A 46 -8.92 9.54 -0.52
C VAL A 46 -8.62 11.02 -0.74
N LEU A 47 -7.37 11.42 -0.55
CA LEU A 47 -6.93 12.80 -0.79
C LEU A 47 -6.85 13.14 -2.28
N ARG A 48 -7.13 12.17 -3.16
CA ARG A 48 -6.96 12.29 -4.63
C ARG A 48 -5.56 12.78 -5.01
N ILE A 49 -4.56 12.44 -4.20
CA ILE A 49 -3.17 12.69 -4.54
C ILE A 49 -2.88 11.79 -5.74
N PRO A 50 -2.39 12.34 -6.86
CA PRO A 50 -2.07 11.53 -8.03
C PRO A 50 -0.96 10.56 -7.64
N ILE A 51 -1.32 9.30 -7.50
CA ILE A 51 -0.37 8.21 -7.36
C ILE A 51 0.18 7.98 -8.77
N PHE A 52 1.50 7.89 -8.90
CA PHE A 52 2.10 7.48 -10.16
C PHE A 52 1.48 6.15 -10.59
N ASN A 53 0.72 6.19 -11.69
CA ASN A 53 0.13 5.00 -12.26
C ASN A 53 1.28 4.21 -12.92
N PRO A 54 1.50 2.94 -12.54
CA PRO A 54 2.54 2.13 -13.15
C PRO A 54 2.33 1.98 -14.66
N VAL A 55 1.09 2.05 -15.15
CA VAL A 55 0.81 2.05 -16.60
C VAL A 55 1.34 3.32 -17.25
N ASP A 56 1.16 4.50 -16.64
CA ASP A 56 1.67 5.76 -17.17
C ASP A 56 3.20 5.80 -17.12
N PHE A 57 3.79 5.22 -16.07
CA PHE A 57 5.24 5.04 -15.97
C PHE A 57 5.80 4.07 -17.02
N LEU A 58 5.11 2.96 -17.26
CA LEU A 58 5.47 2.02 -18.32
C LEU A 58 5.31 2.65 -19.70
N GLN A 59 4.25 3.44 -19.93
CA GLN A 59 4.11 4.22 -21.15
C GLN A 59 5.26 5.20 -21.32
N TYR A 60 5.67 5.91 -20.27
CA TYR A 60 6.84 6.78 -20.32
C TYR A 60 8.12 6.01 -20.69
N ILE A 61 8.36 4.84 -20.08
CA ILE A 61 9.52 4.01 -20.43
C ILE A 61 9.44 3.52 -21.88
N ILE A 62 8.31 2.99 -22.32
CA ILE A 62 8.17 2.38 -23.64
C ILE A 62 8.21 3.45 -24.74
N LYS A 63 7.48 4.55 -24.54
CA LYS A 63 7.28 5.59 -25.53
C LYS A 63 8.41 6.61 -25.53
N ASP A 64 8.80 7.11 -24.35
CA ASP A 64 9.74 8.24 -24.24
C ASP A 64 11.19 7.77 -24.03
N LEU A 65 11.43 6.65 -23.33
CA LEU A 65 12.79 6.12 -23.15
C LEU A 65 13.22 5.21 -24.30
N LEU A 66 12.33 4.27 -24.69
CA LEU A 66 12.63 3.25 -25.69
C LEU A 66 12.21 3.64 -27.12
N HIS A 67 11.46 4.75 -27.29
CA HIS A 67 10.93 5.21 -28.58
C HIS A 67 10.16 4.14 -29.37
N LEU A 68 9.62 3.12 -28.68
CA LEU A 68 8.84 2.07 -29.28
C LEU A 68 7.41 2.60 -29.47
N ASN A 69 7.21 3.28 -30.60
CA ASN A 69 5.88 3.69 -31.06
C ASN A 69 5.12 2.43 -31.51
N TYR A 70 4.33 1.83 -30.63
CA TYR A 70 3.32 0.87 -31.07
C TYR A 70 2.18 1.65 -31.74
N ILE A 71 2.11 1.49 -33.07
CA ILE A 71 1.05 1.98 -33.97
C ILE A 71 -0.23 1.18 -33.72
#